data_AF-A0A1M6KL09-F1
#
_entry.id   AF-A0A1M6KL09-F1
#
_cell.length_a   1.000
_cell.length_b   1.000
_cell.length_c   1.000
_cell.angle_alpha   90.00
_cell.angle_beta   90.00
_cell.angle_gamma   90.00
#
_symmetry.space_group_name_H-M   'P 1'
#
loop_
_entity.id
_entity.type
_entity.pdbx_description
1 polymer ?
#
loop_
_entity_poly.entity_id
_entity_poly.type
_entity_poly.pdbx_seq_one_letter_code
_entity_poly.pdbx_strand_id
1 'polypeptide(L)'
;MKEIIYVKNRSGNFFYYPMIFCIFIDIVLIIGLCFFEEIFSISIAISMFWSIFIITFLLYLGPLLIVFFNHWYYSRNTGISMEVIDDEIIFTFKFAKRSVMLEYKNVSRIELMLSYPRYDGRVSWMFWDNYYYFIIVMKDGKSYPVSCLICGDLLKYISREKITNTRIMFPIIFGVNLIKD
;
A
#
# COMPACT_ATOMS: atom_id res chain seq x y z
N MET A 1 10.71 8.23 -29.90
CA MET A 1 11.10 9.25 -28.88
C MET A 1 11.25 8.52 -27.56
N LYS A 2 12.40 8.61 -26.88
CA LYS A 2 12.64 7.88 -25.63
C LYS A 2 12.17 8.74 -24.45
N GLU A 3 11.06 8.38 -23.83
CA GLU A 3 10.58 8.99 -22.58
C GLU A 3 10.85 8.04 -21.41
N ILE A 4 11.52 8.52 -20.36
CA ILE A 4 11.78 7.75 -19.13
C ILE A 4 10.95 8.35 -18.00
N ILE A 5 9.96 7.57 -17.54
CA ILE A 5 9.09 8.00 -16.44
C ILE A 5 9.56 7.33 -15.15
N TYR A 6 9.92 8.16 -14.17
CA TYR A 6 10.27 7.70 -12.82
C TYR A 6 9.04 7.77 -11.92
N VAL A 7 8.66 6.64 -11.33
CA VAL A 7 7.51 6.63 -10.41
C VAL A 7 7.96 7.03 -9.01
N LYS A 8 7.35 8.09 -8.47
CA LYS A 8 7.68 8.64 -7.14
C LYS A 8 7.11 7.75 -6.03
N ASN A 9 7.92 7.48 -5.01
CA ASN A 9 7.49 6.80 -3.79
C ASN A 9 6.43 7.63 -3.04
N ARG A 10 5.32 7.01 -2.68
CA ARG A 10 4.17 7.64 -1.99
C ARG A 10 4.00 7.20 -0.54
N SER A 11 4.99 6.51 0.05
CA SER A 11 4.94 5.94 1.41
C SER A 11 4.39 6.89 2.47
N GLY A 12 4.70 8.18 2.40
CA GLY A 12 4.27 9.15 3.40
C GLY A 12 2.75 9.31 3.52
N ASN A 13 2.01 9.26 2.40
CA ASN A 13 0.56 9.44 2.39
C ASN A 13 -0.18 8.22 2.95
N PHE A 14 0.42 7.03 2.86
CA PHE A 14 -0.19 5.80 3.31
C PHE A 14 -0.01 5.55 4.81
N PHE A 15 0.98 6.18 5.44
CA PHE A 15 1.34 5.90 6.83
C PHE A 15 1.20 7.09 7.78
N TYR A 16 1.83 8.24 7.48
CA TYR A 16 1.85 9.36 8.42
C TYR A 16 0.48 9.99 8.61
N TYR A 17 -0.31 10.10 7.53
CA TYR A 17 -1.64 10.70 7.61
C TYR A 17 -2.58 9.90 8.51
N PRO A 18 -2.77 8.57 8.33
CA PRO A 18 -3.52 7.75 9.28
C PRO A 18 -3.03 7.84 10.73
N MET A 19 -1.72 7.84 10.93
CA MET A 19 -1.13 7.87 12.28
C MET A 19 -1.46 9.17 13.01
N ILE A 20 -1.27 10.32 12.34
CA ILE A 20 -1.60 11.64 12.90
C ILE A 20 -3.11 11.75 13.14
N PHE A 21 -3.92 11.24 12.22
CA PHE A 21 -5.38 11.29 12.35
C PHE A 21 -5.88 10.48 13.55
N CYS A 22 -5.36 9.27 13.79
CA CYS A 22 -5.70 8.48 14.98
C CYS A 22 -5.30 9.20 16.28
N ILE A 23 -4.07 9.73 16.35
CA ILE A 23 -3.59 10.47 17.54
C ILE A 23 -4.47 11.70 17.79
N PHE A 24 -4.89 12.40 16.74
CA PHE A 24 -5.80 13.54 16.85
C PHE A 24 -7.17 13.14 17.42
N ILE A 25 -7.74 12.02 16.95
CA ILE A 25 -8.98 11.46 17.50
C ILE A 25 -8.82 11.13 18.99
N ASP A 26 -7.73 10.46 19.36
CA ASP A 26 -7.45 10.09 20.75
C ASP A 26 -7.39 11.34 21.64
N ILE A 27 -6.72 12.42 21.18
CA ILE A 27 -6.65 13.70 21.90
C ILE A 27 -8.04 14.34 22.06
N VAL A 28 -8.84 14.39 21.00
CA VAL A 28 -10.20 14.97 21.04
C VAL A 28 -11.10 14.18 22.01
N LEU A 29 -11.01 12.85 21.99
CA LEU A 29 -11.77 12.00 22.92
C LEU A 29 -11.39 12.27 24.38
N ILE A 30 -10.10 12.42 24.67
CA ILE A 30 -9.64 12.71 26.03
C ILE A 30 -10.08 14.09 26.50
N ILE A 31 -9.97 15.12 25.64
CA ILE A 31 -10.45 16.47 25.98
C ILE A 31 -11.95 16.43 26.28
N GLY A 32 -12.73 15.72 25.46
CA GLY A 32 -14.15 15.52 25.71
C GLY A 32 -14.42 14.84 27.06
N LEU A 33 -13.75 13.72 27.33
CA LEU A 33 -13.92 12.98 28.59
C LEU A 33 -13.53 13.82 29.81
N CYS A 34 -12.39 14.53 29.76
CA CYS A 34 -11.98 15.40 30.86
C CYS A 34 -12.95 16.56 31.11
N PHE A 35 -13.57 17.10 30.04
CA PHE A 35 -14.57 18.16 30.14
C PHE A 35 -15.88 17.68 30.77
N PHE A 36 -16.36 16.49 30.40
CA PHE A 36 -17.64 15.96 30.91
C PHE A 36 -17.56 15.36 32.31
N GLU A 37 -16.44 14.70 32.65
CA GLU A 37 -16.25 14.04 33.95
C GLU A 37 -15.55 14.94 34.98
N GLU A 38 -15.33 16.23 34.66
CA GLU A 38 -14.64 17.20 35.52
C GLU A 38 -13.29 16.68 36.06
N ILE A 39 -12.54 15.94 35.22
CA ILE A 39 -11.27 15.33 35.61
C ILE A 39 -10.17 16.38 35.55
N PHE A 40 -9.81 16.93 36.72
CA PHE A 40 -8.72 17.92 36.84
C PHE A 40 -7.35 17.29 37.14
N SER A 41 -7.28 15.98 37.38
CA SER A 41 -6.01 15.30 37.69
C SER A 41 -5.26 14.91 36.43
N ILE A 42 -4.05 15.45 36.28
CA ILE A 42 -3.16 15.15 35.14
C ILE A 42 -2.76 13.67 35.08
N SER A 43 -2.63 13.00 36.24
CA SER A 43 -2.26 11.58 36.28
C SER A 43 -3.37 10.68 35.71
N ILE A 44 -4.63 11.03 35.96
CA ILE A 44 -5.78 10.31 35.41
C ILE A 44 -5.84 10.54 33.89
N ALA A 45 -5.68 11.77 33.42
CA ALA A 45 -5.67 12.09 31.99
C ALA A 45 -4.58 11.32 31.23
N ILE A 46 -3.37 11.19 31.80
CA ILE A 46 -2.27 10.39 31.21
C ILE A 46 -2.65 8.91 31.15
N SER A 47 -3.24 8.34 32.21
CA SER A 47 -3.67 6.94 32.23
C SER A 47 -4.76 6.65 31.19
N MET A 48 -5.71 7.58 31.03
CA MET A 48 -6.75 7.51 30.01
C MET A 48 -6.15 7.57 28.60
N PHE A 49 -5.19 8.47 28.37
CA PHE A 49 -4.48 8.55 27.10
C PHE A 49 -3.87 7.21 26.71
N TRP A 50 -3.10 6.60 27.61
CA TRP A 50 -2.46 5.32 27.32
C TRP A 50 -3.47 4.20 27.09
N SER A 51 -4.58 4.19 27.83
CA SER A 51 -5.63 3.19 27.67
C SER A 51 -6.30 3.27 26.30
N ILE A 52 -6.70 4.49 25.88
CA ILE A 52 -7.30 4.74 24.57
C ILE A 52 -6.28 4.45 23.47
N PHE A 53 -5.05 4.94 23.62
CA PHE A 53 -3.97 4.72 22.65
C PHE A 53 -3.69 3.24 22.43
N ILE A 54 -3.67 2.41 23.49
CA ILE A 54 -3.46 0.96 23.35
C ILE A 54 -4.60 0.33 22.53
N ILE A 55 -5.85 0.72 22.78
CA ILE A 55 -7.01 0.21 22.02
C ILE A 55 -6.91 0.65 20.56
N THR A 56 -6.65 1.94 20.31
CA THR A 56 -6.45 2.50 18.97
C THR A 56 -5.28 1.82 18.26
N PHE A 57 -4.21 1.50 18.98
CA PHE A 57 -3.07 0.79 18.44
C PHE A 57 -3.43 -0.64 18.05
N LEU A 58 -4.06 -1.42 18.93
CA LEU A 58 -4.39 -2.82 18.65
C LEU A 58 -5.40 -2.97 17.51
N LEU A 59 -6.41 -2.10 17.46
CA LEU A 59 -7.50 -2.21 16.48
C LEU A 59 -7.19 -1.52 15.14
N TYR A 60 -6.42 -0.43 15.14
CA TYR A 60 -6.19 0.38 13.94
C TYR A 60 -4.73 0.46 13.52
N LEU A 61 -3.85 0.98 14.38
CA LEU A 61 -2.46 1.27 13.97
C LEU A 61 -1.60 0.01 13.80
N GLY A 62 -1.82 -1.03 14.60
CA GLY A 62 -1.11 -2.30 14.55
C GLY A 62 -1.32 -3.04 13.23
N PRO A 63 -2.58 -3.32 12.82
CA PRO A 63 -2.86 -3.88 11.50
C PRO A 63 -2.31 -3.01 10.36
N LEU A 64 -2.45 -1.68 10.46
CA LEU A 64 -1.88 -0.75 9.49
C LEU A 64 -0.35 -0.87 9.39
N LEU A 65 0.36 -0.98 10.52
CA LEU A 65 1.81 -1.16 10.57
C LEU A 65 2.22 -2.47 9.88
N ILE A 66 1.50 -3.57 10.12
CA ILE A 66 1.77 -4.86 9.47
C ILE A 66 1.68 -4.71 7.95
N VAL A 67 0.60 -4.10 7.45
CA VAL A 67 0.41 -3.86 6.01
C VAL A 67 1.49 -2.92 5.47
N PHE A 68 1.75 -1.82 6.17
CA PHE A 68 2.76 -0.85 5.75
C PHE A 68 4.14 -1.49 5.65
N PHE A 69 4.58 -2.22 6.67
CA PHE A 69 5.90 -2.87 6.64
C PHE A 69 5.99 -3.97 5.59
N ASN A 70 4.91 -4.72 5.37
CA ASN A 70 4.85 -5.67 4.26
C ASN A 70 5.06 -4.95 2.92
N HIS A 71 4.24 -3.94 2.62
CA HIS A 71 4.36 -3.17 1.40
C HIS A 71 5.71 -2.43 1.27
N TRP A 72 6.23 -1.91 2.37
CA TRP A 72 7.51 -1.23 2.44
C TRP A 72 8.66 -2.19 2.12
N TYR A 73 8.64 -3.41 2.67
CA TYR A 73 9.63 -4.44 2.39
C TYR A 73 9.76 -4.74 0.90
N TYR A 74 8.62 -4.87 0.19
CA TYR A 74 8.61 -5.08 -1.28
C TYR A 74 8.96 -3.81 -2.08
N SER A 75 8.91 -2.62 -1.46
CA SER A 75 9.18 -1.35 -2.15
C SER A 75 10.54 -0.71 -1.88
N ARG A 76 11.17 -0.95 -0.72
CA ARG A 76 12.25 -0.09 -0.20
C ARG A 76 13.49 -0.01 -1.10
N ASN A 77 13.67 -1.00 -1.98
CA ASN A 77 14.77 -1.10 -2.93
C ASN A 77 14.26 -1.43 -4.34
N THR A 78 13.03 -1.01 -4.66
CA THR A 78 12.40 -1.29 -5.95
C THR A 78 12.16 0.03 -6.67
N GLY A 79 12.86 0.23 -7.78
CA GLY A 79 12.63 1.34 -8.72
C GLY A 79 11.87 0.83 -9.93
N ILE A 80 10.94 1.63 -10.43
CA ILE A 80 10.23 1.34 -11.69
C ILE A 80 10.55 2.48 -12.64
N SER A 81 11.16 2.14 -13.77
CA SER A 81 11.24 3.03 -14.92
C SER A 81 10.45 2.43 -16.07
N MET A 82 9.73 3.30 -16.75
CA MET A 82 9.05 2.95 -17.99
C MET A 82 9.79 3.58 -19.15
N GLU A 83 10.06 2.78 -20.17
CA GLU A 83 10.56 3.27 -21.45
C GLU A 83 9.55 2.91 -22.54
N VAL A 84 9.21 3.89 -23.38
CA VAL A 84 8.40 3.66 -24.60
C VAL A 84 9.37 3.68 -25.78
N ILE A 85 9.50 2.56 -26.49
CA ILE A 85 10.36 2.40 -27.66
C ILE A 85 9.49 1.86 -28.79
N ASP A 86 9.37 2.61 -29.89
CA ASP A 86 8.63 2.20 -31.10
C ASP A 86 7.22 1.64 -30.81
N ASP A 87 6.45 2.36 -29.99
CA ASP A 87 5.10 2.00 -29.48
C ASP A 87 5.05 0.75 -28.57
N GLU A 88 6.19 0.14 -28.23
CA GLU A 88 6.28 -0.87 -27.18
C GLU A 88 6.60 -0.25 -25.81
N ILE A 89 5.81 -0.61 -24.79
CA ILE A 89 6.05 -0.23 -23.40
C ILE A 89 6.95 -1.29 -22.76
N ILE A 90 8.14 -0.86 -22.31
CA ILE A 90 9.08 -1.70 -21.55
C ILE A 90 9.10 -1.20 -20.11
N PHE A 91 8.75 -2.09 -19.19
CA PHE A 91 8.85 -1.84 -17.76
C PHE A 91 10.17 -2.37 -17.25
N THR A 92 11.04 -1.50 -16.76
CA THR A 92 12.26 -1.94 -16.06
C THR A 92 12.04 -1.85 -14.56
N PHE A 93 11.99 -3.01 -13.91
CA PHE A 93 11.91 -3.14 -12.47
C PHE A 93 13.31 -3.35 -11.91
N LYS A 94 13.84 -2.34 -11.23
CA LYS A 94 15.11 -2.44 -10.52
C LYS A 94 14.84 -2.87 -9.10
N PHE A 95 14.94 -4.16 -8.81
CA PHE A 95 14.92 -4.70 -7.45
C PHE A 95 16.31 -4.60 -6.81
N ALA A 96 16.38 -4.66 -5.47
CA ALA A 96 17.58 -4.42 -4.67
C ALA A 96 18.89 -5.04 -5.18
N LYS A 97 18.80 -6.25 -5.74
CA LYS A 97 19.96 -7.04 -6.21
C LYS A 97 19.88 -7.40 -7.69
N ARG A 98 18.79 -7.07 -8.39
CA ARG A 98 18.53 -7.52 -9.77
C ARG A 98 17.73 -6.46 -10.52
N SER A 99 18.17 -6.13 -11.73
CA SER A 99 17.32 -5.42 -12.69
C SER A 99 16.59 -6.46 -13.51
N VAL A 100 15.26 -6.42 -13.49
CA VAL A 100 14.41 -7.27 -14.31
C VAL A 100 13.73 -6.37 -15.32
N MET A 101 14.02 -6.59 -16.59
CA MET A 101 13.32 -5.94 -17.69
C MET A 101 12.10 -6.79 -18.04
N LEU A 102 10.91 -6.22 -17.91
CA LEU A 102 9.63 -6.83 -18.26
C LEU A 102 9.07 -6.11 -19.49
N GLU A 103 9.11 -6.78 -20.63
CA GLU A 103 8.46 -6.28 -21.84
C GLU A 103 6.94 -6.50 -21.73
N TYR A 104 6.13 -5.46 -21.98
CA TYR A 104 4.68 -5.54 -21.81
C TYR A 104 4.01 -6.59 -22.72
N LYS A 105 4.60 -6.88 -23.89
CA LYS A 105 4.15 -7.94 -24.80
C LYS A 105 4.25 -9.35 -24.20
N ASN A 106 5.15 -9.54 -23.23
CA ASN A 106 5.35 -10.78 -22.51
C ASN A 106 4.50 -10.87 -21.23
N VAL A 107 3.80 -9.80 -20.87
CA VAL A 107 2.80 -9.83 -19.80
C VAL A 107 1.56 -10.56 -20.30
N SER A 108 1.23 -11.66 -19.62
CA SER A 108 0.03 -12.46 -19.86
C SER A 108 -1.19 -11.78 -19.25
N ARG A 109 -1.12 -11.47 -17.94
CA ARG A 109 -2.18 -10.76 -17.21
C ARG A 109 -1.60 -10.01 -16.03
N ILE A 110 -2.38 -9.07 -15.51
CA ILE A 110 -2.07 -8.30 -14.31
C ILE A 110 -3.23 -8.44 -13.34
N GLU A 111 -2.92 -8.92 -12.14
CA GLU A 111 -3.92 -9.09 -11.08
C GLU A 111 -3.80 -7.90 -10.13
N LEU A 112 -4.84 -7.07 -10.06
CA LEU A 112 -4.95 -5.96 -9.14
C LEU A 112 -5.64 -6.44 -7.87
N MET A 113 -4.85 -6.57 -6.80
CA MET A 113 -5.28 -7.09 -5.51
C MET A 113 -5.83 -5.95 -4.66
N LEU A 114 -7.14 -5.99 -4.38
CA LEU A 114 -7.89 -4.92 -3.72
C LEU A 114 -8.59 -5.43 -2.46
N SER A 115 -8.61 -4.59 -1.42
CA SER A 115 -9.49 -4.80 -0.26
C SER A 115 -10.96 -4.87 -0.69
N TYR A 116 -11.80 -5.54 0.10
CA TYR A 116 -13.26 -5.61 -0.13
C TYR A 116 -13.91 -4.26 -0.45
N PRO A 117 -13.77 -3.21 0.40
CA PRO A 117 -14.42 -1.93 0.12
C PRO A 117 -13.91 -1.31 -1.17
N ARG A 118 -12.60 -1.40 -1.45
CA ARG A 118 -12.02 -0.82 -2.66
C ARG A 118 -12.41 -1.56 -3.93
N TYR A 119 -12.53 -2.88 -3.89
CA TYR A 119 -13.01 -3.69 -5.00
C TYR A 119 -14.44 -3.28 -5.39
N ASP A 120 -15.31 -3.10 -4.40
CA ASP A 120 -16.73 -2.76 -4.61
C ASP A 120 -16.97 -1.24 -4.77
N GLY A 121 -15.93 -0.40 -4.75
CA GLY A 121 -16.06 1.06 -4.81
C GLY A 121 -16.75 1.68 -3.59
N ARG A 122 -16.74 0.99 -2.45
CA ARG A 122 -17.35 1.44 -1.18
C ARG A 122 -16.38 2.32 -0.40
N VAL A 123 -16.94 3.09 0.55
CA VAL A 123 -16.16 3.90 1.49
C VAL A 123 -15.29 2.97 2.35
N SER A 124 -13.99 3.28 2.42
CA SER A 124 -13.03 2.60 3.27
C SER A 124 -13.18 3.08 4.71
N TRP A 125 -13.45 2.16 5.63
CA TRP A 125 -13.50 2.45 7.06
C TRP A 125 -12.14 2.27 7.72
N MET A 126 -11.30 1.40 7.15
CA MET A 126 -9.99 1.08 7.72
C MET A 126 -8.88 1.69 6.86
N PHE A 127 -7.83 2.21 7.49
CA PHE A 127 -6.73 2.86 6.76
C PHE A 127 -5.98 1.89 5.84
N TRP A 128 -5.88 0.62 6.21
CA TRP A 128 -5.25 -0.40 5.37
C TRP A 128 -6.07 -0.72 4.12
N ASP A 129 -7.36 -0.40 4.05
CA ASP A 129 -8.18 -0.63 2.84
C ASP A 129 -7.69 0.18 1.64
N ASN A 130 -6.93 1.24 1.89
CA ASN A 130 -6.30 2.05 0.85
C ASN A 130 -5.06 1.38 0.25
N TYR A 131 -4.54 0.31 0.84
CA TYR A 131 -3.43 -0.44 0.26
C TYR A 131 -3.92 -1.42 -0.80
N TYR A 132 -3.10 -1.61 -1.81
CA TYR A 132 -3.33 -2.52 -2.93
C TYR A 132 -1.98 -2.87 -3.57
N TYR A 133 -1.96 -3.92 -4.36
CA TYR A 133 -0.76 -4.27 -5.11
C TYR A 133 -1.13 -4.95 -6.42
N PHE A 134 -0.18 -4.97 -7.34
CA PHE A 134 -0.28 -5.68 -8.59
C PHE A 134 0.50 -6.98 -8.49
N ILE A 135 0.01 -8.03 -9.15
CA ILE A 135 0.82 -9.18 -9.53
C ILE A 135 0.90 -9.17 -11.05
N ILE A 136 2.10 -8.90 -11.58
CA ILE A 136 2.36 -8.95 -13.01
C ILE A 136 2.73 -10.39 -13.34
N VAL A 137 1.89 -11.07 -14.11
CA VAL A 137 2.09 -12.47 -14.53
C VAL A 137 2.59 -12.50 -15.96
N MET A 138 3.80 -13.04 -16.15
CA MET A 138 4.45 -13.17 -17.44
C MET A 138 3.98 -14.45 -18.16
N LYS A 139 4.16 -14.51 -19.48
CA LYS A 139 3.83 -15.69 -20.31
C LYS A 139 4.63 -16.94 -19.93
N ASP A 140 5.82 -16.77 -19.35
CA ASP A 140 6.65 -17.87 -18.83
C ASP A 140 6.22 -18.37 -17.44
N GLY A 141 5.13 -17.82 -16.89
CA GLY A 141 4.58 -18.19 -15.58
C GLY A 141 5.21 -17.44 -14.40
N LYS A 142 6.26 -16.63 -14.62
CA LYS A 142 6.86 -15.83 -13.55
C LYS A 142 5.91 -14.71 -13.10
N SER A 143 5.91 -14.45 -11.81
CA SER A 143 5.02 -13.46 -11.19
C SER A 143 5.80 -12.45 -10.37
N TYR A 144 5.50 -11.17 -10.56
CA TYR A 144 6.20 -10.06 -9.92
C TYR A 144 5.21 -9.22 -9.11
N PRO A 145 5.31 -9.21 -7.76
CA PRO A 145 4.45 -8.38 -6.95
C PRO A 145 4.96 -6.94 -6.95
N VAL A 146 4.04 -5.99 -7.12
CA VAL A 146 4.37 -4.57 -7.16
C VAL A 146 3.43 -3.79 -6.24
N SER A 147 4.00 -3.25 -5.16
CA SER A 147 3.28 -2.50 -4.14
C SER A 147 2.78 -1.14 -4.64
N CYS A 148 1.59 -0.72 -4.22
CA CYS A 148 1.05 0.62 -4.48
C CYS A 148 1.95 1.77 -3.99
N LEU A 149 2.87 1.51 -3.05
CA LEU A 149 3.80 2.52 -2.54
C LEU A 149 4.73 3.08 -3.64
N ILE A 150 5.01 2.28 -4.68
CA ILE A 150 5.83 2.70 -5.83
C ILE A 150 4.96 2.84 -7.07
N CYS A 151 3.85 2.13 -7.15
CA CYS A 151 3.19 1.84 -8.42
C CYS A 151 1.86 2.56 -8.63
N GLY A 152 1.57 3.60 -7.84
CA GLY A 152 0.26 4.24 -7.84
C GLY A 152 -0.20 4.78 -9.20
N ASP A 153 0.73 5.09 -10.10
CA ASP A 153 0.42 5.59 -11.46
C ASP A 153 0.52 4.53 -12.56
N LEU A 154 0.93 3.30 -12.25
CA LEU A 154 1.14 2.24 -13.26
C LEU A 154 -0.13 1.93 -14.07
N LEU A 155 -1.30 2.08 -13.44
CA LEU A 155 -2.61 1.95 -14.07
C LEU A 155 -2.84 2.89 -15.25
N LYS A 156 -2.14 4.03 -15.29
CA LYS A 156 -2.27 5.00 -16.40
C LYS A 156 -1.62 4.50 -17.69
N TYR A 157 -0.70 3.55 -17.57
CA TYR A 157 0.17 3.11 -18.66
C TYR A 157 -0.07 1.67 -19.07
N ILE A 158 -1.01 0.98 -18.42
CA ILE A 158 -1.33 -0.42 -18.68
C ILE A 158 -2.72 -0.47 -19.28
N SER A 159 -2.86 -1.21 -20.39
CA SER A 159 -4.18 -1.48 -20.96
C SER A 159 -5.05 -2.20 -19.94
N ARG A 160 -6.26 -1.67 -19.72
CA ARG A 160 -7.25 -2.25 -18.80
C ARG A 160 -7.66 -3.67 -19.20
N GLU A 161 -7.51 -4.05 -20.47
CA GLU A 161 -7.87 -5.38 -20.97
C GLU A 161 -7.07 -6.51 -20.32
N LYS A 162 -5.82 -6.24 -19.90
CA LYS A 162 -4.99 -7.23 -19.20
C LYS A 162 -5.17 -7.21 -17.69
N ILE A 163 -5.97 -6.29 -17.14
CA ILE A 163 -6.14 -6.11 -15.70
C ILE A 163 -7.34 -6.91 -15.22
N THR A 164 -7.09 -7.76 -14.24
CA THR A 164 -8.12 -8.51 -13.52
C THR A 164 -8.14 -8.02 -12.08
N ASN A 165 -9.30 -7.62 -11.57
CA ASN A 165 -9.44 -7.22 -10.19
C ASN A 165 -9.68 -8.46 -9.33
N THR A 166 -8.89 -8.61 -8.27
CA THR A 166 -9.00 -9.70 -7.31
C THR A 166 -9.30 -9.13 -5.93
N ARG A 167 -10.28 -9.72 -5.28
CA ARG A 167 -10.73 -9.29 -3.95
C ARG A 167 -9.95 -10.04 -2.88
N ILE A 168 -9.43 -9.30 -1.91
CA ILE A 168 -8.72 -9.84 -0.75
C ILE A 168 -9.21 -9.18 0.54
N MET A 169 -9.16 -9.91 1.65
CA MET A 169 -9.58 -9.39 2.96
C MET A 169 -8.58 -8.37 3.50
N PHE A 170 -7.29 -8.68 3.38
CA PHE A 170 -6.23 -7.88 3.93
C PHE A 170 -5.11 -7.77 2.89
N PRO A 171 -4.70 -6.54 2.51
CA PRO A 171 -3.71 -6.31 1.46
C PRO A 171 -2.30 -6.63 1.95
N ILE A 172 -2.02 -7.92 2.15
CA ILE A 172 -0.67 -8.40 2.41
C ILE A 172 -0.17 -9.15 1.18
N ILE A 173 1.03 -8.77 0.75
CA ILE A 173 1.77 -9.45 -0.30
C ILE A 173 2.36 -10.74 0.30
N PHE A 174 1.67 -11.87 0.07
CA PHE A 174 2.07 -13.22 0.45
C PHE A 174 2.08 -14.17 -0.75
N GLY A 175 2.84 -15.26 -0.65
CA GLY A 175 2.72 -16.41 -1.55
C GLY A 175 3.20 -16.19 -2.98
N VAL A 176 3.79 -15.04 -3.29
CA VAL A 176 4.49 -14.87 -4.55
C VAL A 176 5.84 -15.54 -4.39
N ASN A 177 6.08 -16.60 -5.19
CA ASN A 177 7.41 -17.14 -5.41
C ASN A 177 8.26 -15.98 -5.94
N LEU A 178 8.86 -15.20 -5.04
CA LEU A 178 10.07 -14.44 -5.33
C LEU A 178 11.02 -15.51 -5.81
N ILE A 179 11.15 -15.59 -7.13
CA ILE A 179 11.88 -16.61 -7.86
C ILE A 179 13.14 -16.93 -7.05
N LYS A 180 13.15 -18.12 -6.45
CA LYS A 180 14.36 -18.72 -5.89
C LYS A 180 15.17 -19.16 -7.11
N ASP A 181 15.86 -18.20 -7.71
CA ASP A 181 17.05 -18.45 -8.53
C ASP A 181 18.25 -18.09 -7.66
#